data_AF-A0A7Y9HKD3-F1
#
_entry.id   AF-A0A7Y9HKD3-F1
#
_cell.length_a   1.000
_cell.length_b   1.000
_cell.length_c   1.000
_cell.angle_alpha   90.00
_cell.angle_beta   90.00
_cell.angle_gamma   90.00
#
_symmetry.space_group_name_H-M   'P 1'
#
loop_
_entity.id
_entity.type
_entity.pdbx_description
1 polymer ?
#
loop_
_entity_poly.entity_id
_entity_poly.type
_entity_poly.pdbx_seq_one_letter_code
_entity_poly.pdbx_strand_id
1 'polypeptide(L)'
;MNPQLLRYYETELQHLRELGGEFARDFPKIAGRLGLEEQACADPYVERLLEGVAFLAARVQMKVDAEFPRFTNHLLELVYPQYLAPTPSMAVVQLQPDMGEGSLARGFTVPRGSALHSQLGKDDQTACEFRTAHAVTLWPVEVAAARYTACGPQLNGIDLGRFGPVRAALRLRLRTGAGLTFSDLALTSLPLHLRGGDALPARLMEALLAQSAGILAMPAHEAPAWHSVIAREQLRAIGSGDDEALLPPSARAFQGYRLLQEYFALPQRFLFVELGGLDGAVQRCAETELDIVVLLKRHEPQLQALNAANIGLYCTPAINLFPKRADRVHLSDQQSDYHVVPDRTRPMDYEIYEVRAVTGYGSGADAVQTFASFYHANDQRPGAYYQLRRDTRLQSEQQRRHGARSSYLGSEVFLTLVDAGAAPYNSNLRQLGVETLCSNRDLVLSMPLGGGKTDFTIGAGAPVRSVRCVAGPSAPAPSHAQGDTAWRLVSHLSLNYLSLQDEDAGALRDMLRLYCRAHDTAAQRQIDGVRSVQADSIVQRLPLPGPISHGRGLQITITLDEMAFEGSSIFMLGMVLEQFFAKYVSLNSFTQTVIRSATRGVIMTWPPRIGRCEIL
;
A
#
# COMPACT_ATOMS: atom_id res chain seq x y z
N MET A 1 -16.02 13.73 30.49
CA MET A 1 -14.83 14.54 30.83
C MET A 1 -13.65 13.98 30.04
N ASN A 2 -12.79 14.82 29.45
CA ASN A 2 -11.64 14.33 28.65
C ASN A 2 -10.59 13.75 29.61
N PRO A 3 -10.24 12.45 29.55
CA PRO A 3 -9.26 11.84 30.45
C PRO A 3 -7.86 12.49 30.37
N GLN A 4 -7.53 13.16 29.26
CA GLN A 4 -6.26 13.88 29.12
C GLN A 4 -6.17 15.12 30.01
N LEU A 5 -7.30 15.77 30.32
CA LEU A 5 -7.31 17.02 31.10
C LEU A 5 -6.81 16.81 32.54
N LEU A 6 -7.03 15.63 33.11
CA LEU A 6 -6.56 15.31 34.46
C LEU A 6 -5.03 15.35 34.54
N ARG A 7 -4.34 14.79 33.54
CA ARG A 7 -2.87 14.80 33.49
C ARG A 7 -2.31 16.22 33.40
N TYR A 8 -2.89 17.05 32.53
CA TYR A 8 -2.50 18.46 32.42
C TYR A 8 -2.76 19.22 33.72
N TYR A 9 -3.91 18.99 34.35
CA TYR A 9 -4.24 19.59 35.64
C TYR A 9 -3.23 19.21 36.73
N GLU A 10 -2.87 17.93 36.84
CA GLU A 10 -1.88 17.45 37.81
C GLU A 10 -0.49 18.06 37.56
N THR A 11 -0.08 18.15 36.29
CA THR A 11 1.20 18.78 35.91
C THR A 11 1.21 20.28 36.24
N GLU A 12 0.16 21.03 35.88
CA GLU A 12 0.06 22.46 36.18
C GLU A 12 -0.03 22.76 37.68
N LEU A 13 -0.77 21.93 38.44
CA LEU A 13 -0.87 22.07 39.89
C LEU A 13 0.48 21.81 40.55
N GLN A 14 1.22 20.80 40.09
CA GLN A 14 2.57 20.52 40.56
C GLN A 14 3.52 21.67 40.23
N HIS A 15 3.47 22.20 39.01
CA HIS A 15 4.29 23.33 38.57
C HIS A 15 4.02 24.59 39.40
N LEU A 16 2.75 24.91 39.67
CA LEU A 16 2.37 26.05 40.52
C LEU A 16 2.87 25.89 41.96
N ARG A 17 2.89 24.67 42.50
CA ARG A 17 3.43 24.38 43.84
C ARG A 17 4.95 24.55 43.88
N GLU A 18 5.66 24.06 42.86
CA GLU A 18 7.12 24.23 42.73
C GLU A 18 7.51 25.70 42.61
N LEU A 19 6.85 26.46 41.74
CA LEU A 19 7.05 27.91 41.61
C LEU A 19 6.71 28.67 42.89
N GLY A 20 5.65 28.25 43.60
CA GLY A 20 5.30 28.82 44.90
C GLY A 20 6.40 28.60 45.94
N GLY A 21 7.03 27.42 45.94
CA GLY A 21 8.18 27.10 46.79
C GLY A 21 9.43 27.91 46.43
N GLU A 22 9.75 28.05 45.14
CA GLU A 22 10.86 28.89 44.68
C GLU A 22 10.66 30.36 45.09
N PHE A 23 9.45 30.90 44.87
CA PHE A 23 9.09 32.25 45.28
C PHE A 23 9.21 32.44 46.81
N ALA A 24 8.85 31.42 47.60
CA ALA A 24 8.99 31.46 49.05
C ALA A 24 10.44 31.51 49.52
N ARG A 25 11.36 30.82 48.81
CA ARG A 25 12.80 30.88 49.09
C ARG A 25 13.42 32.22 48.72
N ASP A 26 13.03 32.78 47.58
CA ASP A 26 13.59 34.04 47.07
C ASP A 26 13.02 35.26 47.80
N PHE A 27 11.76 35.21 48.23
CA PHE A 27 11.05 36.32 48.87
C PHE A 27 10.34 35.93 50.19
N PRO A 28 11.08 35.46 51.22
CA PRO A 28 10.51 34.88 52.43
C PRO A 28 9.62 35.84 53.23
N LYS A 29 9.94 37.15 53.23
CA LYS A 29 9.11 38.18 53.90
C LYS A 29 7.74 38.38 53.23
N ILE A 30 7.65 38.16 51.92
CA ILE A 30 6.40 38.34 51.14
C ILE A 30 5.60 37.04 51.19
N ALA A 31 6.26 35.90 51.01
CA ALA A 31 5.64 34.58 51.10
C ALA A 31 5.03 34.30 52.48
N GLY A 32 5.69 34.72 53.57
CA GLY A 32 5.13 34.64 54.91
C GLY A 32 3.86 35.48 55.14
N ARG A 33 3.62 36.52 54.33
CA ARG A 33 2.34 37.27 54.36
C ARG A 33 1.24 36.61 53.54
N LEU A 34 1.62 35.74 52.60
CA LEU A 34 0.73 35.04 51.68
C LEU A 34 0.43 33.59 52.12
N GLY A 35 1.05 33.11 53.19
CA GLY A 35 0.84 31.73 53.69
C GLY A 35 1.43 30.65 52.76
N LEU A 36 2.47 31.00 51.99
CA LEU A 36 3.18 30.09 51.10
C LEU A 36 4.42 29.53 51.82
N GLU A 37 4.36 28.28 52.28
CA GLU A 37 5.49 27.54 52.85
C GLU A 37 6.05 26.53 51.84
N GLU A 38 7.28 26.04 52.04
CA GLU A 38 8.04 25.25 51.04
C GLU A 38 7.33 23.99 50.51
N GLN A 39 6.33 23.45 51.19
CA GLN A 39 5.68 22.17 50.85
C GLN A 39 4.15 22.15 50.94
N ALA A 40 3.50 23.18 51.50
CA ALA A 40 2.04 23.25 51.57
C ALA A 40 1.56 24.69 51.74
N CYS A 41 0.45 25.04 51.08
CA CYS A 41 -0.27 26.27 51.38
C CYS A 41 -1.16 26.02 52.60
N ALA A 42 -0.99 26.80 53.67
CA ALA A 42 -1.74 26.62 54.90
C ALA A 42 -3.20 27.09 54.81
N ASP A 43 -3.54 27.89 53.78
CA ASP A 43 -4.89 28.45 53.58
C ASP A 43 -5.69 27.63 52.54
N PRO A 44 -6.78 26.95 52.95
CA PRO A 44 -7.63 26.18 52.05
C PRO A 44 -8.26 27.00 50.89
N TYR A 45 -8.43 28.32 51.06
CA TYR A 45 -8.97 29.17 50.00
C TYR A 45 -7.93 29.50 48.95
N VAL A 46 -6.67 29.71 49.36
CA VAL A 46 -5.56 29.92 48.44
C VAL A 46 -5.24 28.62 47.70
N GLU A 47 -5.30 27.47 48.38
CA GLU A 47 -5.14 26.18 47.73
C GLU A 47 -6.22 25.94 46.67
N ARG A 48 -7.50 26.19 46.98
CA ARG A 48 -8.60 26.13 46.00
C ARG A 48 -8.46 27.12 44.85
N LEU A 49 -7.87 28.28 45.08
CA LEU A 49 -7.58 29.25 44.03
C LEU A 49 -6.49 28.73 43.10
N LEU A 50 -5.42 28.14 43.66
CA LEU A 50 -4.35 27.51 42.87
C LEU A 50 -4.86 26.32 42.07
N GLU A 51 -5.73 25.49 42.64
CA GLU A 51 -6.45 24.43 41.91
C GLU A 51 -7.30 25.01 40.77
N GLY A 52 -8.05 26.09 41.03
CA GLY A 52 -8.84 26.77 40.00
C GLY A 52 -7.98 27.34 38.86
N VAL A 53 -6.83 27.95 39.18
CA VAL A 53 -5.88 28.47 38.20
C VAL A 53 -5.22 27.34 37.41
N ALA A 54 -4.77 26.27 38.09
CA ALA A 54 -4.23 25.08 37.44
C ALA A 54 -5.24 24.48 36.46
N PHE A 55 -6.52 24.43 36.83
CA PHE A 55 -7.57 23.92 35.96
C PHE A 55 -7.77 24.78 34.70
N LEU A 56 -7.73 26.11 34.84
CA LEU A 56 -7.81 27.02 33.69
C LEU A 56 -6.57 26.94 32.80
N ALA A 57 -5.38 26.95 33.40
CA ALA A 57 -4.10 26.82 32.70
C ALA A 57 -4.01 25.49 31.94
N ALA A 58 -4.36 24.38 32.58
CA ALA A 58 -4.41 23.06 31.97
C ALA A 58 -5.31 23.02 30.73
N ARG A 59 -6.46 23.72 30.75
CA ARG A 59 -7.34 23.83 29.58
C ARG A 59 -6.71 24.64 28.45
N VAL A 60 -5.96 25.69 28.76
CA VAL A 60 -5.24 26.49 27.77
C VAL A 60 -4.10 25.67 27.17
N GLN A 61 -3.27 25.05 28.01
CA GLN A 61 -2.14 24.22 27.56
C GLN A 61 -2.61 23.04 26.71
N MET A 62 -3.64 22.33 27.15
CA MET A 62 -4.25 21.26 26.36
C MET A 62 -4.77 21.76 25.00
N LYS A 63 -5.29 22.99 24.93
CA LYS A 63 -5.73 23.59 23.66
C LYS A 63 -4.54 23.97 22.76
N VAL A 64 -3.50 24.58 23.33
CA VAL A 64 -2.28 24.95 22.59
C VAL A 64 -1.63 23.70 21.99
N ASP A 65 -1.44 22.65 22.80
CA ASP A 65 -0.88 21.39 22.35
C ASP A 65 -1.77 20.71 21.28
N ALA A 66 -3.08 20.89 21.33
CA ALA A 66 -4.00 20.36 20.32
C ALA A 66 -3.93 21.09 18.97
N GLU A 67 -3.39 22.32 18.90
CA GLU A 67 -3.19 23.04 17.63
C GLU A 67 -1.95 22.56 16.87
N PHE A 68 -0.94 22.01 17.53
CA PHE A 68 0.29 21.56 16.87
C PHE A 68 0.07 20.41 15.86
N PRO A 69 -0.73 19.36 16.17
CA PRO A 69 -1.13 18.35 15.18
C PRO A 69 -1.89 18.95 14.00
N ARG A 70 -2.72 19.98 14.21
CA ARG A 70 -3.46 20.62 13.12
C ARG A 70 -2.51 21.29 12.15
N PHE A 71 -1.56 22.08 12.65
CA PHE A 71 -0.54 22.71 11.82
C PHE A 71 0.25 21.67 11.00
N THR A 72 0.71 20.60 11.64
CA THR A 72 1.49 19.55 10.98
C THR A 72 0.67 18.81 9.92
N ASN A 73 -0.61 18.53 10.20
CA ASN A 73 -1.51 17.91 9.23
C ASN A 73 -1.73 18.81 8.02
N HIS A 74 -1.92 20.13 8.20
CA HIS A 74 -2.04 21.05 7.07
C HIS A 74 -0.77 21.06 6.21
N LEU A 75 0.42 21.03 6.81
CA LEU A 75 1.68 20.91 6.06
C LEU A 75 1.73 19.59 5.26
N LEU A 76 1.31 18.49 5.87
CA LEU A 76 1.24 17.18 5.21
C LEU A 76 0.19 17.13 4.10
N GLU A 77 -0.90 17.89 4.19
CA GLU A 77 -1.85 18.02 3.06
C GLU A 77 -1.19 18.66 1.83
N LEU A 78 -0.22 19.55 2.03
CA LEU A 78 0.55 20.16 0.94
C LEU A 78 1.51 19.15 0.31
N VAL A 79 2.29 18.44 1.13
CA VAL A 79 3.44 17.64 0.67
C VAL A 79 3.09 16.17 0.44
N TYR A 80 2.35 15.53 1.35
CA TYR A 80 2.00 14.10 1.24
C TYR A 80 0.59 13.79 1.75
N PRO A 81 -0.46 14.26 1.06
CA PRO A 81 -1.85 14.16 1.52
C PRO A 81 -2.36 12.72 1.66
N GLN A 82 -1.80 11.79 0.88
CA GLN A 82 -2.18 10.38 0.94
C GLN A 82 -1.78 9.71 2.26
N TYR A 83 -0.78 10.24 2.96
CA TYR A 83 -0.39 9.71 4.27
C TYR A 83 -1.41 10.07 5.37
N LEU A 84 -2.17 11.16 5.18
CA LEU A 84 -3.29 11.53 6.06
C LEU A 84 -4.56 10.73 5.77
N ALA A 85 -4.62 10.05 4.62
CA ALA A 85 -5.77 9.22 4.27
C ALA A 85 -5.70 7.87 5.03
N PRO A 86 -6.86 7.26 5.33
CA PRO A 86 -6.89 5.88 5.82
C PRO A 86 -6.35 4.92 4.76
N THR A 87 -5.72 3.82 5.20
CA THR A 87 -5.30 2.75 4.29
C THR A 87 -6.51 1.86 3.97
N PRO A 88 -6.99 1.84 2.71
CA PRO A 88 -8.13 1.03 2.33
C PRO A 88 -7.80 -0.46 2.38
N SER A 89 -8.82 -1.30 2.48
CA SER A 89 -8.64 -2.74 2.36
C SER A 89 -8.16 -3.11 0.96
N MET A 90 -7.26 -4.10 0.90
CA MET A 90 -6.70 -4.63 -0.34
C MET A 90 -6.86 -6.15 -0.35
N ALA A 91 -7.06 -6.73 -1.52
CA ALA A 91 -7.13 -8.17 -1.72
C ALA A 91 -6.38 -8.59 -2.99
N VAL A 92 -6.15 -9.88 -3.15
CA VAL A 92 -5.87 -10.48 -4.45
C VAL A 92 -7.07 -11.34 -4.82
N VAL A 93 -7.63 -11.11 -6.01
CA VAL A 93 -8.78 -11.86 -6.51
C VAL A 93 -8.39 -12.69 -7.73
N GLN A 94 -9.05 -13.82 -7.91
CA GLN A 94 -8.94 -14.68 -9.08
C GLN A 94 -10.22 -14.63 -9.89
N LEU A 95 -10.10 -14.23 -11.16
CA LEU A 95 -11.18 -14.27 -12.15
C LEU A 95 -11.18 -15.68 -12.76
N GLN A 96 -12.15 -16.53 -12.43
CA GLN A 96 -12.22 -17.88 -13.00
C GLN A 96 -13.00 -17.86 -14.31
N PRO A 97 -12.34 -17.96 -15.48
CA PRO A 97 -13.03 -17.93 -16.77
C PRO A 97 -13.95 -19.14 -16.94
N ASP A 98 -14.95 -19.01 -17.80
CA ASP A 98 -15.70 -20.18 -18.27
C ASP A 98 -14.89 -20.94 -19.33
N MET A 99 -14.41 -22.12 -18.98
CA MET A 99 -13.52 -22.93 -19.83
C MET A 99 -14.22 -23.52 -21.06
N GLY A 100 -15.57 -23.48 -21.11
CA GLY A 100 -16.35 -23.89 -22.28
C GLY A 100 -16.56 -22.77 -23.31
N GLU A 101 -16.22 -21.53 -22.96
CA GLU A 101 -16.50 -20.36 -23.77
C GLU A 101 -15.48 -20.20 -24.92
N GLY A 102 -15.92 -20.44 -26.15
CA GLY A 102 -15.06 -20.32 -27.34
C GLY A 102 -14.57 -18.90 -27.64
N SER A 103 -15.24 -17.85 -27.13
CA SER A 103 -14.83 -16.45 -27.32
C SER A 103 -13.47 -16.13 -26.68
N LEU A 104 -13.03 -16.95 -25.72
CA LEU A 104 -11.73 -16.83 -25.06
C LEU A 104 -10.53 -17.21 -25.95
N ALA A 105 -10.73 -17.86 -27.11
CA ALA A 105 -9.63 -18.28 -27.99
C ALA A 105 -8.73 -17.12 -28.44
N ARG A 106 -9.32 -15.92 -28.60
CA ARG A 106 -8.58 -14.68 -28.94
C ARG A 106 -8.08 -13.90 -27.73
N GLY A 107 -8.37 -14.37 -26.52
CA GLY A 107 -8.12 -13.67 -25.26
C GLY A 107 -9.19 -12.63 -24.97
N PHE A 108 -9.76 -12.65 -23.77
CA PHE A 108 -10.68 -11.62 -23.29
C PHE A 108 -10.02 -10.78 -22.20
N THR A 109 -9.76 -9.50 -22.45
CA THR A 109 -9.12 -8.62 -21.46
C THR A 109 -10.14 -7.96 -20.55
N VAL A 110 -10.06 -8.27 -19.26
CA VAL A 110 -10.69 -7.51 -18.18
C VAL A 110 -9.80 -6.30 -17.88
N PRO A 111 -10.26 -5.06 -18.07
CA PRO A 111 -9.43 -3.88 -17.90
C PRO A 111 -9.09 -3.62 -16.42
N ARG A 112 -7.97 -2.96 -16.19
CA ARG A 112 -7.65 -2.34 -14.89
C ARG A 112 -8.79 -1.39 -14.48
N GLY A 113 -9.05 -1.30 -13.17
CA GLY A 113 -10.09 -0.45 -12.62
C GLY A 113 -11.50 -1.02 -12.80
N SER A 114 -11.64 -2.29 -13.18
CA SER A 114 -12.93 -2.96 -13.25
C SER A 114 -13.56 -3.03 -11.85
N ALA A 115 -14.87 -2.76 -11.78
CA ALA A 115 -15.64 -2.79 -10.55
C ALA A 115 -16.00 -4.21 -10.13
N LEU A 116 -15.68 -4.55 -8.88
CA LEU A 116 -16.03 -5.80 -8.23
C LEU A 116 -16.93 -5.51 -7.03
N HIS A 117 -18.08 -6.17 -6.95
CA HIS A 117 -19.01 -6.01 -5.82
C HIS A 117 -19.07 -7.30 -5.02
N SER A 118 -18.86 -7.22 -3.72
CA SER A 118 -18.98 -8.37 -2.83
C SER A 118 -20.42 -8.88 -2.77
N GLN A 119 -20.59 -10.12 -2.30
CA GLN A 119 -21.90 -10.54 -1.80
C GLN A 119 -22.30 -9.69 -0.58
N LEU A 120 -23.60 -9.53 -0.37
CA LEU A 120 -24.12 -8.88 0.83
C LEU A 120 -23.92 -9.79 2.05
N GLY A 121 -23.44 -9.21 3.15
CA GLY A 121 -23.45 -9.85 4.46
C GLY A 121 -24.90 -10.07 4.95
N LYS A 122 -25.09 -10.96 5.94
CA LYS A 122 -26.44 -11.30 6.44
C LYS A 122 -27.22 -10.08 6.95
N ASP A 123 -26.53 -9.13 7.57
CA ASP A 123 -27.12 -7.92 8.16
C ASP A 123 -26.70 -6.63 7.43
N ASP A 124 -25.90 -6.75 6.36
CA ASP A 124 -25.34 -5.62 5.63
C ASP A 124 -26.25 -5.20 4.47
N GLN A 125 -26.52 -3.90 4.35
CA GLN A 125 -27.32 -3.34 3.24
C GLN A 125 -26.47 -2.85 2.07
N THR A 126 -25.14 -2.85 2.22
CA THR A 126 -24.17 -2.29 1.29
C THR A 126 -23.15 -3.36 0.91
N ALA A 127 -23.04 -3.65 -0.37
CA ALA A 127 -21.97 -4.50 -0.88
C ALA A 127 -20.65 -3.74 -0.87
N CYS A 128 -19.56 -4.42 -0.51
CA CYS A 128 -18.23 -3.83 -0.61
C CYS A 128 -17.82 -3.75 -2.08
N GLU A 129 -17.26 -2.61 -2.47
CA GLU A 129 -16.88 -2.32 -3.84
C GLU A 129 -15.36 -2.22 -3.96
N PHE A 130 -14.79 -3.01 -4.87
CA PHE A 130 -13.35 -3.05 -5.15
C PHE A 130 -13.07 -2.65 -6.59
N ARG A 131 -11.82 -2.26 -6.86
CA ARG A 131 -11.28 -1.94 -8.18
C ARG A 131 -10.05 -2.80 -8.46
N THR A 132 -10.00 -3.45 -9.63
CA THR A 132 -8.84 -4.24 -10.05
C THR A 132 -7.62 -3.36 -10.34
N ALA A 133 -6.42 -3.81 -9.97
CA ALA A 133 -5.18 -3.06 -10.15
C ALA A 133 -4.49 -3.36 -11.47
N HIS A 134 -4.64 -4.58 -12.00
CA HIS A 134 -4.01 -5.01 -13.25
C HIS A 134 -5.08 -5.30 -14.31
N ALA A 135 -4.72 -5.11 -15.59
CA ALA A 135 -5.50 -5.70 -16.67
C ALA A 135 -5.21 -7.21 -16.72
N VAL A 136 -6.24 -8.03 -16.91
CA VAL A 136 -6.12 -9.49 -16.94
C VAL A 136 -6.69 -10.02 -18.25
N THR A 137 -5.86 -10.68 -19.05
CA THR A 137 -6.33 -11.39 -20.24
C THR A 137 -6.70 -12.82 -19.87
N LEU A 138 -7.99 -13.14 -20.01
CA LEU A 138 -8.57 -14.45 -19.79
C LEU A 138 -8.33 -15.33 -21.03
N TRP A 139 -7.89 -16.55 -20.78
CA TRP A 139 -7.70 -17.59 -21.79
C TRP A 139 -8.44 -18.85 -21.33
N PRO A 140 -8.80 -19.77 -22.23
CA PRO A 140 -9.34 -21.06 -21.84
C PRO A 140 -8.18 -21.99 -21.45
N VAL A 141 -7.35 -21.60 -20.47
CA VAL A 141 -6.15 -22.33 -20.06
C VAL A 141 -6.14 -22.52 -18.55
N GLU A 142 -5.81 -23.73 -18.09
CA GLU A 142 -5.64 -24.05 -16.68
C GLU A 142 -4.27 -24.67 -16.40
N VAL A 143 -3.82 -24.57 -15.16
CA VAL A 143 -2.67 -25.32 -14.67
C VAL A 143 -3.15 -26.70 -14.27
N ALA A 144 -2.92 -27.70 -15.12
CA ALA A 144 -3.30 -29.09 -14.85
C ALA A 144 -2.39 -29.74 -13.80
N ALA A 145 -1.10 -29.39 -13.79
CA ALA A 145 -0.14 -29.84 -12.80
C ALA A 145 0.97 -28.81 -12.61
N ALA A 146 1.50 -28.71 -11.39
CA ALA A 146 2.77 -28.07 -11.13
C ALA A 146 3.62 -29.02 -10.29
N ARG A 147 4.86 -29.28 -10.71
CA ARG A 147 5.76 -30.22 -10.04
C ARG A 147 7.16 -29.64 -9.95
N TYR A 148 7.74 -29.75 -8.76
CA TYR A 148 9.11 -29.36 -8.51
C TYR A 148 9.96 -30.61 -8.29
N THR A 149 11.04 -30.75 -9.07
CA THR A 149 11.90 -31.93 -9.01
C THR A 149 13.37 -31.55 -9.06
N ALA A 150 14.21 -32.25 -8.30
CA ALA A 150 15.64 -32.27 -8.58
C ALA A 150 15.88 -32.84 -9.98
N CYS A 151 16.80 -32.26 -10.74
CA CYS A 151 17.14 -32.76 -12.06
C CYS A 151 18.65 -32.82 -12.27
N GLY A 152 19.08 -33.82 -13.03
CA GLY A 152 20.46 -33.98 -13.45
C GLY A 152 20.81 -33.10 -14.67
N PRO A 153 21.90 -33.42 -15.39
CA PRO A 153 22.30 -32.67 -16.58
C PRO A 153 21.38 -32.87 -17.78
N GLN A 154 20.42 -33.80 -17.69
CA GLN A 154 19.44 -34.08 -18.75
C GLN A 154 18.03 -34.05 -18.18
N LEU A 155 17.08 -33.60 -18.99
CA LEU A 155 15.64 -33.64 -18.71
C LEU A 155 14.90 -34.04 -19.99
N ASN A 156 14.13 -35.12 -19.95
CA ASN A 156 13.39 -35.64 -21.11
C ASN A 156 14.27 -35.78 -22.38
N GLY A 157 15.52 -36.25 -22.21
CA GLY A 157 16.49 -36.39 -23.30
C GLY A 157 17.14 -35.08 -23.79
N ILE A 158 16.78 -33.94 -23.21
CA ILE A 158 17.36 -32.63 -23.53
C ILE A 158 18.60 -32.41 -22.68
N ASP A 159 19.74 -32.13 -23.32
CA ASP A 159 20.97 -31.71 -22.64
C ASP A 159 20.83 -30.29 -22.07
N LEU A 160 20.95 -30.19 -20.75
CA LEU A 160 20.84 -28.94 -20.01
C LEU A 160 22.18 -28.21 -19.84
N GLY A 161 23.30 -28.79 -20.29
CA GLY A 161 24.64 -28.22 -20.14
C GLY A 161 24.76 -26.78 -20.68
N ARG A 162 24.01 -26.45 -21.73
CA ARG A 162 23.96 -25.09 -22.32
C ARG A 162 23.36 -24.02 -21.40
N PHE A 163 22.63 -24.40 -20.35
CA PHE A 163 22.05 -23.47 -19.36
C PHE A 163 22.92 -23.28 -18.12
N GLY A 164 24.08 -23.94 -18.06
CA GLY A 164 24.96 -23.95 -16.91
C GLY A 164 24.55 -24.99 -15.86
N PRO A 165 24.93 -24.82 -14.58
CA PRO A 165 24.70 -25.83 -13.54
C PRO A 165 23.22 -25.87 -13.14
N VAL A 166 22.41 -26.64 -13.84
CA VAL A 166 21.03 -26.93 -13.44
C VAL A 166 21.00 -28.02 -12.37
N ARG A 167 20.16 -27.85 -11.36
CA ARG A 167 20.00 -28.78 -10.22
C ARG A 167 18.54 -29.11 -9.91
N ALA A 168 17.60 -28.26 -10.35
CA ALA A 168 16.18 -28.50 -10.18
C ALA A 168 15.38 -27.92 -11.35
N ALA A 169 14.13 -28.35 -11.46
CA ALA A 169 13.19 -27.88 -12.45
C ALA A 169 11.80 -27.73 -11.83
N LEU A 170 11.14 -26.62 -12.15
CA LEU A 170 9.71 -26.43 -11.94
C LEU A 170 8.98 -26.68 -13.26
N ARG A 171 8.21 -27.76 -13.33
CA ARG A 171 7.34 -28.07 -14.47
C ARG A 171 5.92 -27.60 -14.20
N LEU A 172 5.41 -26.75 -15.09
CA LEU A 172 4.01 -26.32 -15.16
C LEU A 172 3.38 -26.98 -16.37
N ARG A 173 2.42 -27.86 -16.15
CA ARG A 173 1.59 -28.43 -17.20
C ARG A 173 0.36 -27.56 -17.39
N LEU A 174 0.26 -26.93 -18.54
CA LEU A 174 -0.89 -26.16 -18.95
C LEU A 174 -1.81 -27.02 -19.81
N ARG A 175 -3.11 -26.82 -19.67
CA ARG A 175 -4.13 -27.49 -20.47
C ARG A 175 -5.16 -26.51 -20.99
N THR A 176 -5.53 -26.67 -22.26
CA THR A 176 -6.57 -25.88 -22.91
C THR A 176 -7.97 -26.41 -22.62
N GLY A 177 -8.95 -25.50 -22.59
CA GLY A 177 -10.39 -25.77 -22.53
C GLY A 177 -11.05 -25.71 -23.92
N ALA A 178 -12.38 -25.80 -23.93
CA ALA A 178 -13.24 -25.65 -25.12
C ALA A 178 -12.88 -26.53 -26.35
N GLY A 179 -12.12 -27.62 -26.16
CA GLY A 179 -11.65 -28.47 -27.27
C GLY A 179 -10.62 -27.82 -28.19
N LEU A 180 -10.03 -26.69 -27.77
CA LEU A 180 -9.01 -25.96 -28.50
C LEU A 180 -7.63 -26.58 -28.27
N THR A 181 -6.72 -26.37 -29.22
CA THR A 181 -5.29 -26.67 -29.07
C THR A 181 -4.52 -25.40 -28.73
N PHE A 182 -3.27 -25.51 -28.25
CA PHE A 182 -2.46 -24.32 -28.00
C PHE A 182 -2.20 -23.49 -29.25
N SER A 183 -2.08 -24.12 -30.43
CA SER A 183 -1.89 -23.40 -31.70
C SER A 183 -3.09 -22.53 -32.11
N ASP A 184 -4.27 -22.74 -31.52
CA ASP A 184 -5.45 -21.92 -31.74
C ASP A 184 -5.45 -20.62 -30.91
N LEU A 185 -4.54 -20.52 -29.92
CA LEU A 185 -4.49 -19.40 -28.98
C LEU A 185 -3.45 -18.35 -29.39
N ALA A 186 -3.80 -17.08 -29.21
CA ALA A 186 -2.86 -15.97 -29.35
C ALA A 186 -2.10 -15.65 -28.03
N LEU A 187 -1.77 -16.69 -27.25
CA LEU A 187 -1.11 -16.56 -25.95
C LEU A 187 0.38 -16.21 -26.11
N THR A 188 0.79 -15.05 -25.61
CA THR A 188 2.17 -14.55 -25.70
C THR A 188 2.88 -14.46 -24.35
N SER A 189 2.14 -14.08 -23.30
CA SER A 189 2.62 -14.06 -21.92
C SER A 189 1.57 -14.60 -20.96
N LEU A 190 2.04 -15.12 -19.83
CA LEU A 190 1.20 -15.69 -18.79
C LEU A 190 1.62 -15.15 -17.41
N PRO A 191 0.86 -14.19 -16.85
CA PRO A 191 0.99 -13.78 -15.46
C PRO A 191 0.55 -14.90 -14.50
N LEU A 192 1.40 -15.19 -13.51
CA LEU A 192 1.18 -16.19 -12.47
C LEU A 192 1.20 -15.51 -11.11
N HIS A 193 0.14 -15.72 -10.33
CA HIS A 193 0.14 -15.41 -8.90
C HIS A 193 0.65 -16.63 -8.11
N LEU A 194 1.64 -16.42 -7.27
CA LEU A 194 2.22 -17.48 -6.45
C LEU A 194 1.41 -17.60 -5.15
N ARG A 195 0.84 -18.79 -4.93
CA ARG A 195 -0.11 -19.10 -3.86
C ARG A 195 0.42 -20.17 -2.93
N GLY A 196 -0.03 -20.14 -1.69
CA GLY A 196 0.35 -21.12 -0.67
C GLY A 196 0.29 -20.51 0.73
N GLY A 197 0.42 -21.38 1.73
CA GLY A 197 0.63 -20.96 3.11
C GLY A 197 2.11 -20.66 3.39
N ASP A 198 2.36 -20.01 4.53
CA ASP A 198 3.68 -19.75 5.07
C ASP A 198 4.63 -19.06 4.07
N ALA A 199 5.91 -19.43 4.10
CA ALA A 199 6.94 -18.87 3.24
C ALA A 199 6.98 -19.48 1.83
N LEU A 200 6.11 -20.46 1.49
CA LEU A 200 6.19 -21.19 0.21
C LEU A 200 6.12 -20.27 -1.02
N PRO A 201 5.16 -19.32 -1.15
CA PRO A 201 5.08 -18.45 -2.32
C PRO A 201 6.32 -17.58 -2.49
N ALA A 202 6.86 -17.08 -1.38
CA ALA A 202 8.01 -16.20 -1.39
C ALA A 202 9.31 -16.95 -1.72
N ARG A 203 9.47 -18.20 -1.24
CA ARG A 203 10.56 -19.10 -1.64
C ARG A 203 10.49 -19.46 -3.12
N LEU A 204 9.29 -19.74 -3.62
CA LEU A 204 9.07 -20.00 -5.05
C LEU A 204 9.43 -18.77 -5.89
N MET A 205 9.04 -17.58 -5.44
CA MET A 205 9.38 -16.33 -6.10
C MET A 205 10.90 -16.11 -6.16
N GLU A 206 11.61 -16.33 -5.06
CA GLU A 206 13.07 -16.26 -4.98
C GLU A 206 13.72 -17.28 -5.94
N ALA A 207 13.26 -18.53 -5.95
CA ALA A 207 13.77 -19.55 -6.85
C ALA A 207 13.58 -19.16 -8.32
N LEU A 208 12.40 -18.69 -8.69
CA LEU A 208 12.07 -18.29 -10.06
C LEU A 208 12.90 -17.10 -10.53
N LEU A 209 13.07 -16.06 -9.71
CA LEU A 209 13.70 -14.81 -10.15
C LEU A 209 15.21 -14.76 -9.91
N ALA A 210 15.72 -15.38 -8.83
CA ALA A 210 17.14 -15.37 -8.51
C ALA A 210 17.88 -16.61 -9.04
N GLN A 211 17.21 -17.77 -9.13
CA GLN A 211 17.86 -19.05 -9.46
C GLN A 211 17.54 -19.58 -10.86
N SER A 212 16.72 -18.89 -11.66
CA SER A 212 16.43 -19.30 -13.04
C SER A 212 17.69 -19.30 -13.93
N ALA A 213 17.90 -20.43 -14.60
CA ALA A 213 18.94 -20.64 -15.60
C ALA A 213 18.41 -20.50 -17.03
N GLY A 214 17.12 -20.79 -17.24
CA GLY A 214 16.48 -20.81 -18.55
C GLY A 214 15.09 -21.43 -18.46
N ILE A 215 14.32 -21.31 -19.53
CA ILE A 215 12.96 -21.81 -19.61
C ILE A 215 12.85 -22.67 -20.86
N LEU A 216 12.17 -23.80 -20.74
CA LEU A 216 11.84 -24.69 -21.85
C LEU A 216 10.32 -24.76 -22.00
N ALA A 217 9.83 -24.79 -23.23
CA ALA A 217 8.45 -25.12 -23.54
C ALA A 217 8.42 -26.31 -24.50
N MET A 218 7.57 -27.29 -24.21
CA MET A 218 7.51 -28.54 -24.97
C MET A 218 6.15 -29.24 -24.83
N PRO A 219 5.76 -30.13 -25.76
CA PRO A 219 4.58 -30.98 -25.62
C PRO A 219 4.66 -31.86 -24.36
N ALA A 220 3.52 -32.21 -23.78
CA ALA A 220 3.40 -32.89 -22.50
C ALA A 220 3.72 -34.41 -22.52
N HIS A 221 4.77 -34.82 -23.25
CA HIS A 221 5.19 -36.22 -23.44
C HIS A 221 6.50 -36.56 -22.72
N GLU A 222 6.73 -37.85 -22.44
CA GLU A 222 8.01 -38.31 -21.87
C GLU A 222 9.19 -38.07 -22.81
N ALA A 223 8.98 -38.31 -24.11
CA ALA A 223 9.93 -38.00 -25.18
C ALA A 223 9.31 -36.93 -26.11
N PRO A 224 9.48 -35.63 -25.80
CA PRO A 224 8.86 -34.55 -26.56
C PRO A 224 9.47 -34.46 -27.97
N ALA A 225 8.61 -34.40 -29.00
CA ALA A 225 9.04 -34.28 -30.39
C ALA A 225 9.82 -32.98 -30.68
N TRP A 226 9.61 -31.96 -29.86
CA TRP A 226 10.32 -30.69 -29.95
C TRP A 226 10.39 -30.01 -28.59
N HIS A 227 11.32 -29.06 -28.47
CA HIS A 227 11.35 -28.10 -27.38
C HIS A 227 11.73 -26.72 -27.94
N SER A 228 11.23 -25.68 -27.28
CA SER A 228 11.59 -24.28 -27.52
C SER A 228 12.34 -23.76 -26.31
N VAL A 229 13.42 -23.03 -26.55
CA VAL A 229 14.20 -22.37 -25.50
C VAL A 229 13.72 -20.94 -25.37
N ILE A 230 13.29 -20.57 -24.17
CA ILE A 230 12.87 -19.21 -23.84
C ILE A 230 13.93 -18.61 -22.92
N ALA A 231 14.34 -17.38 -23.25
CA ALA A 231 15.37 -16.66 -22.50
C ALA A 231 14.90 -16.40 -21.06
N ARG A 232 15.81 -16.50 -20.07
CA ARG A 232 15.46 -16.32 -18.65
C ARG A 232 14.97 -14.90 -18.33
N GLU A 233 15.32 -13.91 -19.15
CA GLU A 233 14.84 -12.54 -19.09
C GLU A 233 13.33 -12.41 -19.34
N GLN A 234 12.69 -13.40 -19.97
CA GLN A 234 11.24 -13.46 -20.16
C GLN A 234 10.48 -13.83 -18.88
N LEU A 235 11.17 -14.31 -17.84
CA LEU A 235 10.60 -14.51 -16.52
C LEU A 235 10.92 -13.29 -15.65
N ARG A 236 9.89 -12.48 -15.37
CA ARG A 236 10.04 -11.22 -14.63
C ARG A 236 9.03 -11.09 -13.51
N ALA A 237 9.42 -10.38 -12.46
CA ALA A 237 8.47 -9.86 -11.49
C ALA A 237 7.58 -8.80 -12.14
N ILE A 238 6.30 -8.79 -11.75
CA ILE A 238 5.34 -7.74 -12.11
C ILE A 238 4.65 -7.22 -10.84
N GLY A 239 3.88 -6.14 -10.95
CA GLY A 239 3.15 -5.55 -9.84
C GLY A 239 3.91 -4.46 -9.07
N SER A 240 4.89 -3.80 -9.69
CA SER A 240 5.60 -2.64 -9.07
C SER A 240 5.47 -1.36 -9.89
N GLY A 241 4.92 -1.43 -11.12
CA GLY A 241 4.65 -0.28 -11.97
C GLY A 241 3.54 0.62 -11.42
N ASP A 242 3.46 1.85 -11.92
CA ASP A 242 2.42 2.83 -11.53
C ASP A 242 1.06 2.52 -12.17
N ASP A 243 1.09 1.91 -13.35
CA ASP A 243 -0.05 1.28 -14.01
C ASP A 243 -0.53 0.01 -13.29
N GLU A 244 0.25 -0.51 -12.34
CA GLU A 244 -0.05 -1.69 -11.54
C GLU A 244 -0.36 -1.34 -10.06
N ALA A 245 -0.44 -0.05 -9.74
CA ALA A 245 -0.65 0.47 -8.39
C ALA A 245 -2.07 0.20 -7.88
N LEU A 246 -2.20 -0.11 -6.59
CA LEU A 246 -3.47 -0.18 -5.87
C LEU A 246 -3.83 1.20 -5.31
N LEU A 247 -2.90 1.82 -4.59
CA LEU A 247 -3.06 3.19 -4.11
C LEU A 247 -2.89 4.17 -5.29
N PRO A 248 -3.73 5.20 -5.41
CA PRO A 248 -3.62 6.16 -6.51
C PRO A 248 -2.22 6.80 -6.54
N PRO A 249 -1.54 6.89 -7.68
CA PRO A 249 -0.29 7.64 -7.77
C PRO A 249 -0.56 9.14 -7.55
N SER A 250 0.17 9.79 -6.64
CA SER A 250 0.15 11.24 -6.47
C SER A 250 1.35 11.92 -7.12
N ALA A 251 1.13 12.86 -8.03
CA ALA A 251 2.20 13.69 -8.58
C ALA A 251 2.90 14.56 -7.52
N ARG A 252 2.29 14.73 -6.33
CA ARG A 252 2.83 15.54 -5.22
C ARG A 252 3.83 14.79 -4.34
N ALA A 253 3.88 13.46 -4.46
CA ALA A 253 4.60 12.62 -3.51
C ALA A 253 5.52 11.63 -4.23
N PHE A 254 6.65 11.35 -3.61
CA PHE A 254 7.58 10.34 -4.08
C PHE A 254 6.90 8.96 -4.16
N GLN A 255 6.75 8.43 -5.38
CA GLN A 255 6.01 7.18 -5.64
C GLN A 255 6.61 5.95 -4.94
N GLY A 256 7.88 5.97 -4.56
CA GLY A 256 8.47 4.85 -3.81
C GLY A 256 7.78 4.60 -2.47
N TYR A 257 7.27 5.64 -1.81
CA TYR A 257 6.55 5.48 -0.53
C TYR A 257 5.25 4.67 -0.68
N ARG A 258 4.61 4.76 -1.84
CA ARG A 258 3.43 3.94 -2.17
C ARG A 258 3.76 2.45 -2.08
N LEU A 259 4.91 2.03 -2.64
CA LEU A 259 5.31 0.61 -2.65
C LEU A 259 5.48 0.08 -1.23
N LEU A 260 6.03 0.89 -0.32
CA LEU A 260 6.17 0.54 1.10
C LEU A 260 4.79 0.42 1.77
N GLN A 261 3.89 1.38 1.53
CA GLN A 261 2.52 1.33 2.06
C GLN A 261 1.77 0.08 1.60
N GLU A 262 1.84 -0.25 0.31
CA GLU A 262 1.18 -1.43 -0.23
C GLU A 262 1.82 -2.73 0.28
N TYR A 263 3.15 -2.76 0.50
CA TYR A 263 3.84 -3.91 1.05
C TYR A 263 3.38 -4.21 2.47
N PHE A 264 3.37 -3.21 3.36
CA PHE A 264 2.91 -3.40 4.74
C PHE A 264 1.39 -3.56 4.85
N ALA A 265 0.61 -3.16 3.83
CA ALA A 265 -0.84 -3.37 3.81
C ALA A 265 -1.25 -4.76 3.31
N LEU A 266 -0.61 -5.27 2.26
CA LEU A 266 -0.89 -6.58 1.67
C LEU A 266 0.33 -7.12 0.89
N PRO A 267 1.32 -7.76 1.55
CA PRO A 267 2.53 -8.24 0.88
C PRO A 267 2.26 -9.13 -0.33
N GLN A 268 1.17 -9.91 -0.29
CA GLN A 268 0.77 -10.84 -1.34
C GLN A 268 0.47 -10.17 -2.69
N ARG A 269 0.27 -8.84 -2.75
CA ARG A 269 0.14 -8.11 -4.02
C ARG A 269 1.40 -8.13 -4.88
N PHE A 270 2.57 -8.43 -4.28
CA PHE A 270 3.86 -8.51 -4.97
C PHE A 270 4.23 -9.94 -5.40
N LEU A 271 3.42 -10.95 -5.07
CA LEU A 271 3.68 -12.36 -5.41
C LEU A 271 3.28 -12.70 -6.85
N PHE A 272 3.67 -11.87 -7.82
CA PHE A 272 3.38 -12.07 -9.23
C PHE A 272 4.65 -12.19 -10.05
N VAL A 273 4.66 -13.19 -10.94
CA VAL A 273 5.67 -13.37 -11.97
C VAL A 273 4.99 -13.51 -13.32
N GLU A 274 5.59 -12.99 -14.36
CA GLU A 274 5.12 -13.17 -15.73
C GLU A 274 6.11 -14.04 -16.50
N LEU A 275 5.57 -15.01 -17.24
CA LEU A 275 6.29 -15.80 -18.23
C LEU A 275 5.97 -15.24 -19.63
N GLY A 276 6.92 -14.54 -20.25
CA GLY A 276 6.83 -14.05 -21.63
C GLY A 276 7.44 -15.01 -22.67
N GLY A 277 7.38 -14.60 -23.94
CA GLY A 277 8.01 -15.33 -25.06
C GLY A 277 7.40 -16.70 -25.32
N LEU A 278 6.11 -16.88 -25.03
CA LEU A 278 5.41 -18.17 -25.21
C LEU A 278 4.92 -18.37 -26.65
N ASP A 279 4.82 -17.31 -27.44
CA ASP A 279 4.25 -17.25 -28.79
C ASP A 279 4.77 -18.36 -29.71
N GLY A 280 6.10 -18.51 -29.82
CA GLY A 280 6.70 -19.51 -30.70
C GLY A 280 6.42 -20.96 -30.26
N ALA A 281 6.27 -21.21 -28.96
CA ALA A 281 5.93 -22.54 -28.44
C ALA A 281 4.43 -22.84 -28.55
N VAL A 282 3.59 -21.84 -28.27
CA VAL A 282 2.13 -21.91 -28.37
C VAL A 282 1.71 -22.20 -29.81
N GLN A 283 2.21 -21.43 -30.78
CA GLN A 283 1.90 -21.62 -32.21
C GLN A 283 2.33 -22.99 -32.75
N ARG A 284 3.39 -23.58 -32.20
CA ARG A 284 3.92 -24.88 -32.63
C ARG A 284 3.16 -26.07 -32.00
N CYS A 285 2.42 -25.85 -30.91
CA CYS A 285 1.78 -26.91 -30.14
C CYS A 285 0.34 -27.16 -30.62
N ALA A 286 0.17 -28.13 -31.53
CA ALA A 286 -1.14 -28.59 -32.01
C ALA A 286 -1.83 -29.59 -31.04
N GLU A 287 -1.52 -29.51 -29.75
CA GLU A 287 -2.04 -30.39 -28.70
C GLU A 287 -2.79 -29.58 -27.64
N THR A 288 -3.53 -30.28 -26.77
CA THR A 288 -4.28 -29.65 -25.67
C THR A 288 -3.44 -29.44 -24.41
N GLU A 289 -2.24 -30.01 -24.34
CA GLU A 289 -1.34 -29.90 -23.18
C GLU A 289 0.05 -29.39 -23.59
N LEU A 290 0.59 -28.47 -22.80
CA LEU A 290 1.91 -27.86 -22.98
C LEU A 290 2.64 -27.84 -21.64
N ASP A 291 3.85 -28.41 -21.59
CA ASP A 291 4.73 -28.35 -20.42
C ASP A 291 5.67 -27.12 -20.56
N ILE A 292 5.58 -26.20 -19.61
CA ILE A 292 6.56 -25.12 -19.39
C ILE A 292 7.47 -25.53 -18.23
N VAL A 293 8.78 -25.58 -18.47
CA VAL A 293 9.76 -25.98 -17.47
C VAL A 293 10.74 -24.84 -17.19
N VAL A 294 10.71 -24.32 -15.96
CA VAL A 294 11.72 -23.37 -15.49
C VAL A 294 12.88 -24.14 -14.87
N LEU A 295 14.07 -23.98 -15.44
CA LEU A 295 15.31 -24.62 -15.00
C LEU A 295 15.98 -23.78 -13.91
N LEU A 296 16.40 -24.42 -12.82
CA LEU A 296 16.89 -23.74 -11.63
C LEU A 296 18.32 -24.20 -11.27
N LYS A 297 19.16 -23.23 -10.89
CA LYS A 297 20.58 -23.44 -10.55
C LYS A 297 20.79 -24.16 -9.22
N ARG A 298 19.82 -24.07 -8.32
CA ARG A 298 19.84 -24.65 -6.97
C ARG A 298 18.59 -25.47 -6.73
N HIS A 299 18.73 -26.50 -5.89
CA HIS A 299 17.62 -27.33 -5.46
C HIS A 299 17.19 -26.94 -4.04
N GLU A 300 15.97 -26.44 -3.90
CA GLU A 300 15.26 -26.15 -2.65
C GLU A 300 14.27 -27.27 -2.28
N PRO A 301 14.57 -28.14 -1.29
CA PRO A 301 13.71 -29.28 -0.95
C PRO A 301 12.29 -28.89 -0.50
N GLN A 302 12.10 -27.72 0.13
CA GLN A 302 10.78 -27.29 0.61
C GLN A 302 9.79 -27.01 -0.53
N LEU A 303 10.27 -26.84 -1.77
CA LEU A 303 9.41 -26.64 -2.93
C LEU A 303 8.83 -27.96 -3.46
N GLN A 304 9.26 -29.13 -2.96
CA GLN A 304 8.74 -30.43 -3.42
C GLN A 304 7.25 -30.65 -3.14
N ALA A 305 6.68 -29.97 -2.14
CA ALA A 305 5.24 -30.03 -1.82
C ALA A 305 4.36 -29.21 -2.78
N LEU A 306 4.97 -28.48 -3.73
CA LEU A 306 4.27 -27.63 -4.67
C LEU A 306 3.37 -28.45 -5.60
N ASN A 307 2.16 -27.93 -5.82
CA ASN A 307 1.17 -28.50 -6.72
C ASN A 307 0.45 -27.39 -7.51
N ALA A 308 -0.48 -27.78 -8.39
CA ALA A 308 -1.20 -26.85 -9.26
C ALA A 308 -1.92 -25.71 -8.51
N ALA A 309 -2.44 -25.96 -7.30
CA ALA A 309 -3.16 -24.95 -6.53
C ALA A 309 -2.25 -23.80 -6.04
N ASN A 310 -0.93 -24.01 -6.04
CA ASN A 310 0.06 -22.99 -5.72
C ASN A 310 0.32 -21.99 -6.86
N ILE A 311 -0.23 -22.22 -8.05
CA ILE A 311 -0.05 -21.36 -9.22
C ILE A 311 -1.42 -20.84 -9.64
N GLY A 312 -1.68 -19.57 -9.33
CA GLY A 312 -2.92 -18.89 -9.70
C GLY A 312 -2.82 -18.23 -11.08
N LEU A 313 -3.66 -18.67 -12.02
CA LEU A 313 -3.93 -17.94 -13.26
C LEU A 313 -5.05 -16.93 -13.05
N TYR A 314 -5.05 -15.87 -13.86
CA TYR A 314 -6.10 -14.85 -13.92
C TYR A 314 -6.35 -14.14 -12.59
N CYS A 315 -5.28 -14.00 -11.80
CA CYS A 315 -5.30 -13.25 -10.56
C CYS A 315 -4.97 -11.78 -10.80
N THR A 316 -5.56 -10.89 -10.01
CA THR A 316 -5.18 -9.47 -9.97
C THR A 316 -5.37 -8.92 -8.55
N PRO A 317 -4.47 -8.06 -8.06
CA PRO A 317 -4.75 -7.29 -6.87
C PRO A 317 -5.98 -6.41 -7.06
N ALA A 318 -6.73 -6.17 -5.98
CA ALA A 318 -7.89 -5.29 -5.98
C ALA A 318 -7.92 -4.45 -4.70
N ILE A 319 -8.36 -3.20 -4.80
CA ILE A 319 -8.45 -2.26 -3.66
C ILE A 319 -9.90 -1.85 -3.42
N ASN A 320 -10.29 -1.75 -2.15
CA ASN A 320 -11.57 -1.19 -1.72
C ASN A 320 -11.54 0.34 -1.80
N LEU A 321 -11.46 0.86 -3.02
CA LEU A 321 -11.40 2.28 -3.31
C LEU A 321 -12.12 2.59 -4.61
N PHE A 322 -13.16 3.40 -4.54
CA PHE A 322 -14.04 3.68 -5.67
C PHE A 322 -14.55 5.12 -5.67
N PRO A 323 -14.85 5.69 -6.84
CA PRO A 323 -15.46 7.01 -6.92
C PRO A 323 -16.89 6.98 -6.39
N LYS A 324 -17.24 7.95 -5.55
CA LYS A 324 -18.61 8.18 -5.08
C LYS A 324 -18.84 9.70 -5.01
N ARG A 325 -20.04 10.15 -5.38
CA ARG A 325 -20.46 11.54 -5.14
C ARG A 325 -21.06 11.62 -3.75
N ALA A 326 -20.61 12.60 -2.97
CA ALA A 326 -21.16 12.84 -1.65
C ALA A 326 -22.52 13.54 -1.74
N ASP A 327 -23.34 13.38 -0.70
CA ASP A 327 -24.59 14.12 -0.59
C ASP A 327 -24.34 15.63 -0.53
N ARG A 328 -25.28 16.42 -1.04
CA ARG A 328 -25.16 17.89 -1.10
C ARG A 328 -24.89 18.47 0.29
N VAL A 329 -23.84 19.28 0.43
CA VAL A 329 -23.51 19.93 1.69
C VAL A 329 -24.14 21.32 1.70
N HIS A 330 -25.05 21.58 2.64
CA HIS A 330 -25.73 22.86 2.74
C HIS A 330 -24.83 23.90 3.41
N LEU A 331 -24.72 25.08 2.80
CA LEU A 331 -23.92 26.19 3.29
C LEU A 331 -24.75 27.10 4.21
N SER A 332 -24.11 27.65 5.24
CA SER A 332 -24.74 28.57 6.18
C SER A 332 -23.71 29.56 6.73
N ASP A 333 -24.09 30.81 6.92
CA ASP A 333 -23.18 31.86 7.41
C ASP A 333 -22.79 31.71 8.90
N GLN A 334 -23.36 30.72 9.60
CA GLN A 334 -23.11 30.44 11.02
C GLN A 334 -21.95 29.46 11.24
N GLN A 335 -21.48 28.78 10.20
CA GLN A 335 -20.48 27.71 10.30
C GLN A 335 -19.39 27.90 9.24
N SER A 336 -18.13 27.71 9.64
CA SER A 336 -16.99 27.76 8.73
C SER A 336 -16.62 26.38 8.17
N ASP A 337 -16.96 25.31 8.90
CA ASP A 337 -16.52 23.96 8.63
C ASP A 337 -17.71 23.09 8.22
N TYR A 338 -17.62 22.53 7.01
CA TYR A 338 -18.70 21.79 6.39
C TYR A 338 -18.39 20.29 6.36
N HIS A 339 -19.14 19.50 7.12
CA HIS A 339 -18.98 18.04 7.16
C HIS A 339 -19.41 17.39 5.84
N VAL A 340 -18.50 16.65 5.22
CA VAL A 340 -18.75 15.92 3.98
C VAL A 340 -19.11 14.47 4.31
N VAL A 341 -20.36 14.11 4.03
CA VAL A 341 -20.88 12.75 4.25
C VAL A 341 -21.15 12.12 2.89
N PRO A 342 -20.48 10.99 2.53
CA PRO A 342 -20.69 10.34 1.23
C PRO A 342 -22.14 9.92 0.97
N ASP A 343 -22.82 9.47 2.01
CA ASP A 343 -24.21 9.01 1.97
C ASP A 343 -24.84 9.17 3.35
N ARG A 344 -25.80 10.08 3.50
CA ARG A 344 -26.45 10.36 4.79
C ARG A 344 -27.41 9.27 5.22
N THR A 345 -27.87 8.43 4.30
CA THR A 345 -28.70 7.28 4.65
C THR A 345 -27.87 6.16 5.27
N ARG A 346 -26.56 6.12 4.94
CA ARG A 346 -25.61 5.10 5.38
C ARG A 346 -24.26 5.73 5.79
N PRO A 347 -24.23 6.61 6.81
CA PRO A 347 -23.05 7.40 7.17
C PRO A 347 -21.92 6.59 7.83
N MET A 348 -22.17 5.31 8.13
CA MET A 348 -21.20 4.38 8.71
C MET A 348 -20.57 3.45 7.66
N ASP A 349 -21.15 3.37 6.46
CA ASP A 349 -20.73 2.39 5.45
C ASP A 349 -19.60 2.90 4.55
N TYR A 350 -19.35 4.21 4.56
CA TYR A 350 -18.38 4.87 3.69
C TYR A 350 -17.45 5.79 4.45
N GLU A 351 -16.20 5.80 4.03
CA GLU A 351 -15.18 6.74 4.50
C GLU A 351 -14.47 7.36 3.31
N ILE A 352 -14.21 8.65 3.40
CA ILE A 352 -13.60 9.43 2.32
C ILE A 352 -12.09 9.22 2.37
N TYR A 353 -11.54 8.63 1.32
CA TYR A 353 -10.09 8.54 1.12
C TYR A 353 -9.54 9.85 0.55
N GLU A 354 -10.19 10.43 -0.47
CA GLU A 354 -9.73 11.64 -1.14
C GLU A 354 -10.93 12.48 -1.62
N VAL A 355 -10.80 13.80 -1.53
CA VAL A 355 -11.72 14.76 -2.19
C VAL A 355 -11.10 15.15 -3.52
N ARG A 356 -11.77 14.83 -4.62
CA ARG A 356 -11.28 15.06 -6.00
C ARG A 356 -11.71 16.40 -6.57
N ALA A 357 -12.95 16.79 -6.31
CA ALA A 357 -13.50 18.04 -6.79
C ALA A 357 -14.56 18.59 -5.83
N VAL A 358 -14.58 19.91 -5.70
CA VAL A 358 -15.57 20.65 -4.91
C VAL A 358 -16.19 21.72 -5.80
N THR A 359 -17.51 21.70 -5.92
CA THR A 359 -18.27 22.66 -6.72
C THR A 359 -19.39 23.25 -5.88
N GLY A 360 -19.43 24.57 -5.74
CA GLY A 360 -20.52 25.32 -5.12
C GLY A 360 -21.63 25.66 -6.11
N TYR A 361 -22.86 25.66 -5.60
CA TYR A 361 -24.09 25.97 -6.32
C TYR A 361 -24.87 27.04 -5.55
N GLY A 362 -25.15 28.16 -6.21
CA GLY A 362 -25.89 29.30 -5.67
C GLY A 362 -27.27 29.50 -6.29
N SER A 363 -27.79 30.72 -6.17
CA SER A 363 -29.11 31.10 -6.69
C SER A 363 -28.96 31.73 -8.08
N GLY A 364 -29.36 31.02 -9.15
CA GLY A 364 -29.28 31.48 -10.55
C GLY A 364 -28.70 30.42 -11.49
N ALA A 365 -29.04 30.49 -12.79
CA ALA A 365 -28.64 29.48 -13.78
C ALA A 365 -27.11 29.35 -13.98
N ASP A 366 -26.35 30.41 -13.68
CA ASP A 366 -24.89 30.47 -13.84
C ASP A 366 -24.12 30.59 -12.51
N ALA A 367 -24.77 30.39 -11.37
CA ALA A 367 -24.14 30.52 -10.04
C ALA A 367 -23.37 29.25 -9.63
N VAL A 368 -22.41 28.82 -10.46
CA VAL A 368 -21.53 27.67 -10.20
C VAL A 368 -20.12 28.15 -9.92
N GLN A 369 -19.56 27.73 -8.78
CA GLN A 369 -18.18 28.05 -8.39
C GLN A 369 -17.39 26.76 -8.20
N THR A 370 -16.31 26.58 -8.97
CA THR A 370 -15.36 25.49 -8.72
C THR A 370 -14.34 25.95 -7.68
N PHE A 371 -14.09 25.12 -6.68
CA PHE A 371 -13.05 25.38 -5.68
C PHE A 371 -11.83 24.51 -5.98
N ALA A 372 -10.65 25.14 -5.99
CA ALA A 372 -9.39 24.42 -6.02
C ALA A 372 -8.97 24.04 -4.59
N SER A 373 -8.14 23.01 -4.43
CA SER A 373 -7.55 22.76 -3.12
C SER A 373 -6.62 23.90 -2.71
N PHE A 374 -6.55 24.24 -1.42
CA PHE A 374 -5.77 25.38 -0.92
C PHE A 374 -4.29 25.37 -1.30
N TYR A 375 -3.67 24.19 -1.46
CA TYR A 375 -2.27 24.09 -1.89
C TYR A 375 -2.02 24.57 -3.33
N HIS A 376 -3.06 24.74 -4.15
CA HIS A 376 -2.95 25.39 -5.47
C HIS A 376 -2.95 26.93 -5.38
N ALA A 377 -3.14 27.50 -4.18
CA ALA A 377 -3.12 28.94 -4.01
C ALA A 377 -1.75 29.51 -4.39
N ASN A 378 -1.77 30.55 -5.22
CA ASN A 378 -0.60 31.32 -5.57
C ASN A 378 -0.94 32.81 -5.58
N ASP A 379 0.08 33.65 -5.39
CA ASP A 379 -0.08 35.12 -5.33
C ASP A 379 -0.55 35.72 -6.66
N GLN A 380 -0.49 34.96 -7.75
CA GLN A 380 -0.79 35.43 -9.10
C GLN A 380 -2.27 35.23 -9.50
N ARG A 381 -3.04 34.43 -8.77
CA ARG A 381 -4.44 34.13 -9.09
C ARG A 381 -5.33 34.22 -7.85
N PRO A 382 -6.09 35.32 -7.67
CA PRO A 382 -7.20 35.31 -6.73
C PRO A 382 -8.18 34.20 -7.15
N GLY A 383 -8.45 33.28 -6.23
CA GLY A 383 -9.22 32.06 -6.50
C GLY A 383 -10.06 31.65 -5.31
N ALA A 384 -11.06 30.80 -5.57
CA ALA A 384 -11.85 30.15 -4.56
C ALA A 384 -11.19 28.81 -4.20
N TYR A 385 -10.85 28.63 -2.94
CA TYR A 385 -10.14 27.45 -2.46
C TYR A 385 -10.92 26.73 -1.36
N TYR A 386 -10.60 25.45 -1.16
CA TYR A 386 -11.02 24.69 0.01
C TYR A 386 -9.81 24.16 0.78
N GLN A 387 -9.89 24.24 2.10
CA GLN A 387 -9.04 23.50 3.02
C GLN A 387 -9.76 22.24 3.47
N LEU A 388 -9.01 21.15 3.65
CA LEU A 388 -9.55 19.89 4.11
C LEU A 388 -9.10 19.70 5.56
N ARG A 389 -9.98 19.16 6.40
CA ARG A 389 -9.62 18.69 7.74
C ARG A 389 -10.11 17.26 7.92
N ARG A 390 -9.23 16.40 8.42
CA ARG A 390 -9.55 15.03 8.81
C ARG A 390 -9.50 14.87 10.30
N ASP A 391 -10.61 14.47 10.88
CA ASP A 391 -10.72 14.18 12.31
C ASP A 391 -11.01 12.69 12.52
N THR A 392 -10.42 12.10 13.57
CA THR A 392 -10.77 10.72 13.96
C THR A 392 -12.21 10.68 14.46
N ARG A 393 -12.98 9.70 13.99
CA ARG A 393 -14.36 9.55 14.42
C ARG A 393 -14.40 9.15 15.90
N LEU A 394 -15.23 9.84 16.66
CA LEU A 394 -15.51 9.48 18.05
C LEU A 394 -16.65 8.45 18.12
N GLN A 395 -16.56 7.53 19.08
CA GLN A 395 -17.66 6.61 19.37
C GLN A 395 -18.90 7.40 19.80
N SER A 396 -20.03 7.13 19.15
CA SER A 396 -21.34 7.67 19.53
C SER A 396 -21.77 7.15 20.91
N GLU A 397 -22.69 7.85 21.56
CA GLU A 397 -23.22 7.42 22.87
C GLU A 397 -23.87 6.03 22.82
N GLN A 398 -24.56 5.72 21.72
CA GLN A 398 -25.14 4.39 21.51
C GLN A 398 -24.08 3.31 21.42
N GLN A 399 -22.98 3.54 20.69
CA GLN A 399 -21.86 2.60 20.59
C GLN A 399 -21.14 2.41 21.92
N ARG A 400 -21.04 3.46 22.75
CA ARG A 400 -20.48 3.33 24.10
C ARG A 400 -21.35 2.46 25.01
N ARG A 401 -22.67 2.48 24.81
CA ARG A 401 -23.64 1.71 25.60
C ARG A 401 -23.83 0.27 25.13
N HIS A 402 -23.85 0.03 23.82
CA HIS A 402 -24.18 -1.27 23.23
C HIS A 402 -22.98 -1.96 22.55
N GLY A 403 -21.81 -1.34 22.58
CA GLY A 403 -20.63 -1.79 21.84
C GLY A 403 -20.55 -1.19 20.43
N ALA A 404 -19.33 -1.06 19.91
CA ALA A 404 -19.10 -0.64 18.54
C ALA A 404 -19.31 -1.81 17.57
N ARG A 405 -19.79 -1.52 16.35
CA ARG A 405 -19.94 -2.51 15.26
C ARG A 405 -18.63 -3.24 14.96
N SER A 406 -17.51 -2.53 15.05
CA SER A 406 -16.16 -3.05 14.84
C SER A 406 -15.16 -2.25 15.67
N SER A 407 -13.91 -2.74 15.72
CA SER A 407 -12.78 -2.01 16.32
C SER A 407 -12.31 -0.83 15.46
N TYR A 408 -12.79 -0.71 14.22
CA TYR A 408 -12.39 0.33 13.29
C TYR A 408 -13.36 1.52 13.30
N LEU A 409 -12.91 2.65 13.84
CA LEU A 409 -13.76 3.83 13.99
C LEU A 409 -13.88 4.67 12.70
N GLY A 410 -12.83 4.71 11.88
CA GLY A 410 -12.73 5.57 10.70
C GLY A 410 -12.48 7.05 11.02
N SER A 411 -12.51 7.87 9.98
CA SER A 411 -12.28 9.30 9.98
C SER A 411 -13.44 10.08 9.33
N GLU A 412 -13.55 11.34 9.70
CA GLU A 412 -14.51 12.30 9.15
C GLU A 412 -13.77 13.41 8.41
N VAL A 413 -14.36 13.89 7.31
CA VAL A 413 -13.78 14.95 6.47
C VAL A 413 -14.64 16.20 6.56
N PHE A 414 -14.00 17.33 6.87
CA PHE A 414 -14.60 18.64 6.87
C PHE A 414 -13.93 19.52 5.81
N LEU A 415 -14.70 20.41 5.20
CA LEU A 415 -14.22 21.39 4.24
C LEU A 415 -14.44 22.80 4.78
N THR A 416 -13.43 23.65 4.63
CA THR A 416 -13.52 25.09 4.94
C THR A 416 -13.26 25.85 3.65
N LEU A 417 -14.15 26.77 3.28
CA LEU A 417 -14.05 27.55 2.06
C LEU A 417 -13.29 28.85 2.32
N VAL A 418 -12.29 29.16 1.49
CA VAL A 418 -11.42 30.34 1.64
C VAL A 418 -11.19 31.02 0.29
N ASP A 419 -10.96 32.32 0.27
CA ASP A 419 -10.41 33.04 -0.89
C ASP A 419 -9.12 33.80 -0.52
N ALA A 420 -8.53 34.47 -1.52
CA ALA A 420 -7.29 35.22 -1.38
C ALA A 420 -7.46 36.58 -0.66
N GLY A 421 -8.67 37.10 -0.52
CA GLY A 421 -8.96 38.43 0.06
C GLY A 421 -9.57 38.39 1.47
N ALA A 422 -10.22 37.30 1.85
CA ALA A 422 -10.81 37.07 3.17
C ALA A 422 -11.09 35.58 3.43
N ALA A 423 -10.91 35.16 4.69
CA ALA A 423 -11.54 33.96 5.23
C ALA A 423 -12.63 34.40 6.22
N PRO A 424 -13.88 33.90 6.13
CA PRO A 424 -14.42 32.86 5.24
C PRO A 424 -14.81 33.36 3.82
N TYR A 425 -14.94 32.43 2.86
CA TYR A 425 -15.36 32.71 1.47
C TYR A 425 -16.74 33.38 1.40
N ASN A 426 -16.80 34.64 0.95
CA ASN A 426 -18.05 35.40 0.86
C ASN A 426 -18.78 35.08 -0.45
N SER A 427 -19.95 34.41 -0.38
CA SER A 427 -20.69 34.05 -1.59
C SER A 427 -22.19 33.82 -1.37
N ASN A 428 -22.97 33.93 -2.46
CA ASN A 428 -24.40 33.57 -2.50
C ASN A 428 -24.64 32.06 -2.70
N LEU A 429 -23.64 31.22 -2.41
CA LEU A 429 -23.72 29.78 -2.56
C LEU A 429 -24.63 29.18 -1.50
N ARG A 430 -25.38 28.14 -1.87
CA ARG A 430 -26.32 27.45 -0.98
C ARG A 430 -25.91 26.00 -0.70
N GLN A 431 -25.23 25.37 -1.66
CA GLN A 431 -24.88 23.96 -1.57
C GLN A 431 -23.51 23.69 -2.19
N LEU A 432 -22.82 22.66 -1.69
CA LEU A 432 -21.65 22.07 -2.33
C LEU A 432 -21.99 20.69 -2.90
N GLY A 433 -21.51 20.41 -4.10
CA GLY A 433 -21.30 19.06 -4.62
C GLY A 433 -19.83 18.68 -4.44
N VAL A 434 -19.60 17.47 -3.93
CA VAL A 434 -18.24 16.97 -3.69
C VAL A 434 -18.10 15.61 -4.36
N GLU A 435 -17.08 15.48 -5.21
CA GLU A 435 -16.68 14.21 -5.80
C GLU A 435 -15.55 13.60 -4.98
N THR A 436 -15.71 12.36 -4.52
CA THR A 436 -14.79 11.71 -3.60
C THR A 436 -14.33 10.35 -4.11
N LEU A 437 -13.17 9.90 -3.62
CA LEU A 437 -12.86 8.48 -3.52
C LEU A 437 -13.24 7.99 -2.13
N CYS A 438 -13.95 6.87 -2.07
CA CYS A 438 -14.40 6.26 -0.83
C CYS A 438 -13.93 4.82 -0.70
N SER A 439 -13.86 4.35 0.54
CA SER A 439 -13.79 2.94 0.92
C SER A 439 -15.07 2.53 1.65
N ASN A 440 -15.28 1.23 1.85
CA ASN A 440 -16.39 0.66 2.62
C ASN A 440 -16.08 0.48 4.11
N ARG A 441 -15.01 1.11 4.62
CA ARG A 441 -14.65 1.08 6.04
C ARG A 441 -14.58 -0.35 6.61
N ASP A 442 -15.27 -0.57 7.73
CA ASP A 442 -15.30 -1.79 8.49
C ASP A 442 -16.21 -2.87 7.90
N LEU A 443 -17.03 -2.56 6.89
CA LEU A 443 -17.84 -3.56 6.18
C LEU A 443 -16.97 -4.69 5.61
N VAL A 444 -15.74 -4.39 5.23
CA VAL A 444 -14.83 -5.39 4.67
C VAL A 444 -14.46 -6.46 5.71
N LEU A 445 -14.52 -6.15 7.01
CA LEU A 445 -14.23 -7.08 8.10
C LEU A 445 -15.32 -8.17 8.26
N SER A 446 -16.58 -7.87 7.90
CA SER A 446 -17.72 -8.80 7.97
C SER A 446 -18.08 -9.41 6.61
N MET A 447 -17.33 -9.09 5.55
CA MET A 447 -17.62 -9.52 4.20
C MET A 447 -17.57 -11.06 4.06
N PRO A 448 -18.62 -11.71 3.53
CA PRO A 448 -18.64 -13.16 3.37
C PRO A 448 -17.69 -13.61 2.27
N LEU A 449 -16.81 -14.57 2.60
CA LEU A 449 -15.82 -15.15 1.69
C LEU A 449 -15.93 -16.67 1.65
N GLY A 450 -15.75 -17.28 0.48
CA GLY A 450 -15.61 -18.73 0.31
C GLY A 450 -16.90 -19.55 0.46
N GLY A 451 -17.96 -19.02 1.07
CA GLY A 451 -19.20 -19.76 1.38
C GLY A 451 -20.24 -19.86 0.23
N GLY A 452 -20.08 -19.09 -0.85
CA GLY A 452 -21.05 -19.01 -1.96
C GLY A 452 -20.51 -19.49 -3.32
N LYS A 453 -21.27 -19.29 -4.41
CA LYS A 453 -20.83 -19.58 -5.80
C LYS A 453 -19.72 -18.64 -6.29
N THR A 454 -19.65 -17.44 -5.75
CA THR A 454 -18.65 -16.42 -6.05
C THR A 454 -18.50 -15.50 -4.83
N ASP A 455 -17.33 -14.91 -4.64
CA ASP A 455 -17.11 -13.94 -3.54
C ASP A 455 -17.43 -12.52 -4.04
N PHE A 456 -17.11 -12.25 -5.31
CA PHE A 456 -17.43 -10.99 -5.99
C PHE A 456 -18.24 -11.22 -7.26
N THR A 457 -18.97 -10.17 -7.67
CA THR A 457 -19.57 -10.04 -9.00
C THR A 457 -18.85 -8.93 -9.75
N ILE A 458 -18.62 -9.12 -11.05
CA ILE A 458 -17.95 -8.12 -11.90
C ILE A 458 -18.99 -7.43 -12.79
N GLY A 459 -18.93 -6.09 -12.84
CA GLY A 459 -19.94 -5.26 -13.51
C GLY A 459 -19.89 -5.22 -15.04
N ALA A 460 -19.12 -6.10 -15.69
CA ALA A 460 -18.99 -6.18 -17.14
C ALA A 460 -19.31 -7.61 -17.58
N GLY A 461 -19.87 -7.79 -18.79
CA GLY A 461 -20.15 -9.10 -19.42
C GLY A 461 -18.90 -9.92 -19.74
N ALA A 462 -17.91 -9.91 -18.84
CA ALA A 462 -16.73 -10.74 -18.89
C ALA A 462 -17.15 -12.22 -18.72
N PRO A 463 -16.60 -13.13 -19.54
CA PRO A 463 -16.91 -14.56 -19.49
C PRO A 463 -16.25 -15.24 -18.28
N VAL A 464 -16.71 -14.88 -17.08
CA VAL A 464 -16.18 -15.32 -15.79
C VAL A 464 -17.26 -16.06 -15.02
N ARG A 465 -16.99 -17.31 -14.67
CA ARG A 465 -17.89 -18.15 -13.88
C ARG A 465 -17.99 -17.68 -12.44
N SER A 466 -16.87 -17.27 -11.85
CA SER A 466 -16.81 -16.75 -10.48
C SER A 466 -15.55 -15.93 -10.25
N VAL A 467 -15.62 -14.98 -9.32
CA VAL A 467 -14.50 -14.19 -8.82
C VAL A 467 -14.26 -14.54 -7.35
N ARG A 468 -13.06 -15.02 -7.03
CA ARG A 468 -12.70 -15.52 -5.70
C ARG A 468 -11.62 -14.68 -5.05
N CYS A 469 -11.73 -14.43 -3.75
CA CYS A 469 -10.62 -13.86 -2.99
C CYS A 469 -9.58 -14.95 -2.74
N VAL A 470 -8.33 -14.73 -3.15
CA VAL A 470 -7.23 -15.69 -2.95
C VAL A 470 -6.20 -15.21 -1.92
N ALA A 471 -6.17 -13.93 -1.60
CA ALA A 471 -5.42 -13.37 -0.47
C ALA A 471 -6.11 -12.09 0.05
N GLY A 472 -6.10 -11.90 1.38
CA GLY A 472 -6.85 -10.83 2.02
C GLY A 472 -8.36 -11.15 2.09
N PRO A 473 -9.23 -10.13 2.19
CA PRO A 473 -8.92 -8.70 2.23
C PRO A 473 -8.14 -8.30 3.49
N SER A 474 -7.23 -7.34 3.37
CA SER A 474 -6.55 -6.77 4.53
C SER A 474 -7.53 -5.96 5.37
N ALA A 475 -7.36 -5.95 6.69
CA ALA A 475 -8.16 -5.06 7.54
C ALA A 475 -7.87 -3.60 7.17
N PRO A 476 -8.88 -2.70 7.05
CA PRO A 476 -8.63 -1.27 6.86
C PRO A 476 -7.82 -0.71 8.05
N ALA A 477 -7.02 0.33 7.79
CA ALA A 477 -6.25 1.01 8.84
C ALA A 477 -6.49 2.52 8.86
N PRO A 478 -6.50 3.14 10.06
CA PRO A 478 -6.58 4.59 10.17
C PRO A 478 -5.27 5.21 9.67
N SER A 479 -5.28 6.51 9.38
CA SER A 479 -4.04 7.23 9.10
C SER A 479 -3.09 7.18 10.30
N HIS A 480 -1.81 6.99 10.02
CA HIS A 480 -0.73 6.98 11.00
C HIS A 480 -0.18 8.39 11.31
N ALA A 481 -0.73 9.43 10.68
CA ALA A 481 -0.28 10.81 10.79
C ALA A 481 -0.87 11.52 12.01
N GLN A 482 -0.57 11.03 13.21
CA GLN A 482 -1.00 11.66 14.46
C GLN A 482 0.19 11.91 15.37
N GLY A 483 0.16 13.04 16.08
CA GLY A 483 1.19 13.45 17.05
C GLY A 483 2.60 13.42 16.45
N ASP A 484 3.54 12.83 17.20
CA ASP A 484 4.96 12.79 16.86
C ASP A 484 5.27 12.10 15.52
N THR A 485 4.43 11.15 15.07
CA THR A 485 4.64 10.44 13.80
C THR A 485 4.51 11.39 12.60
N ALA A 486 3.59 12.36 12.66
CA ALA A 486 3.44 13.36 11.62
C ALA A 486 4.71 14.22 11.50
N TRP A 487 5.33 14.58 12.63
CA TRP A 487 6.57 15.35 12.65
C TRP A 487 7.78 14.53 12.18
N ARG A 488 7.86 13.25 12.58
CA ARG A 488 8.88 12.32 12.05
C ARG A 488 8.79 12.23 10.54
N LEU A 489 7.59 12.14 9.97
CA LEU A 489 7.40 12.14 8.53
C LEU A 489 7.91 13.44 7.87
N VAL A 490 7.56 14.60 8.42
CA VAL A 490 8.08 15.89 7.91
C VAL A 490 9.61 15.91 7.95
N SER A 491 10.21 15.44 9.05
CA SER A 491 11.66 15.30 9.18
C SER A 491 12.22 14.37 8.10
N HIS A 492 11.59 13.21 7.86
CA HIS A 492 12.00 12.26 6.83
C HIS A 492 11.92 12.81 5.41
N LEU A 493 10.91 13.64 5.09
CA LEU A 493 10.77 14.27 3.76
C LEU A 493 11.94 15.24 3.43
N SER A 494 12.63 15.74 4.46
CA SER A 494 13.82 16.59 4.28
C SER A 494 15.14 15.81 4.19
N LEU A 495 15.18 14.56 4.63
CA LEU A 495 16.39 13.75 4.78
C LEU A 495 16.61 12.86 3.54
N ASN A 496 16.82 13.48 2.38
CA ASN A 496 16.81 12.75 1.10
C ASN A 496 18.09 11.95 0.74
N TYR A 497 19.15 11.92 1.55
CA TYR A 497 20.34 11.09 1.21
C TYR A 497 21.03 10.42 2.42
N LEU A 498 20.72 10.87 3.64
CA LEU A 498 21.34 10.36 4.87
C LEU A 498 20.88 8.94 5.23
N SER A 499 19.66 8.54 4.85
CA SER A 499 19.15 7.18 5.11
C SER A 499 19.96 6.07 4.44
N LEU A 500 20.76 6.39 3.41
CA LEU A 500 21.65 5.48 2.71
C LEU A 500 23.11 5.55 3.18
N GLN A 501 23.45 6.54 4.01
CA GLN A 501 24.81 6.73 4.56
C GLN A 501 24.95 6.15 5.98
N ASP A 502 23.84 5.75 6.60
CA ASP A 502 23.82 5.11 7.91
C ASP A 502 24.07 3.60 7.78
N GLU A 503 25.30 3.17 8.03
CA GLU A 503 25.70 1.76 7.90
C GLU A 503 24.86 0.82 8.76
N ASP A 504 24.40 1.27 9.93
CA ASP A 504 23.59 0.49 10.87
C ASP A 504 22.11 0.42 10.46
N ALA A 505 21.74 1.02 9.31
CA ALA A 505 20.37 1.07 8.78
C ALA A 505 19.31 1.63 9.73
N GLY A 506 19.70 2.41 10.76
CA GLY A 506 18.77 3.02 11.72
C GLY A 506 17.78 3.95 11.03
N ALA A 507 18.27 4.87 10.21
CA ALA A 507 17.44 5.80 9.45
C ALA A 507 16.51 5.08 8.46
N LEU A 508 16.94 3.97 7.86
CA LEU A 508 16.10 3.15 6.98
C LEU A 508 15.00 2.45 7.78
N ARG A 509 15.31 1.87 8.94
CA ARG A 509 14.32 1.26 9.84
C ARG A 509 13.28 2.27 10.32
N ASP A 510 13.71 3.46 10.73
CA ASP A 510 12.80 4.52 11.17
C ASP A 510 11.86 4.96 10.04
N MET A 511 12.37 5.08 8.82
CA MET A 511 11.55 5.35 7.65
C MET A 511 10.53 4.24 7.38
N LEU A 512 10.94 2.97 7.43
CA LEU A 512 10.02 1.84 7.22
C LEU A 512 8.93 1.78 8.29
N ARG A 513 9.24 2.14 9.54
CA ARG A 513 8.29 2.16 10.66
C ARG A 513 7.15 3.15 10.45
N LEU A 514 7.34 4.21 9.65
CA LEU A 514 6.26 5.13 9.27
C LEU A 514 5.15 4.44 8.46
N TYR A 515 5.51 3.46 7.64
CA TYR A 515 4.58 2.77 6.75
C TYR A 515 3.97 1.50 7.34
N CYS A 516 4.41 1.14 8.54
CA CYS A 516 3.97 -0.05 9.26
C CYS A 516 3.00 0.32 10.39
N ARG A 517 2.02 -0.55 10.65
CA ARG A 517 1.14 -0.39 11.82
C ARG A 517 1.98 -0.61 13.09
N ALA A 518 1.77 0.24 14.10
CA ALA A 518 2.48 0.12 15.37
C ALA A 518 2.23 -1.22 16.08
N HIS A 519 1.05 -1.83 15.88
CA HIS A 519 0.66 -3.09 16.52
C HIS A 519 0.97 -4.33 15.66
N ASP A 520 1.50 -4.16 14.43
CA ASP A 520 1.89 -5.28 13.58
C ASP A 520 3.28 -5.78 13.97
N THR A 521 3.31 -6.69 14.96
CA THR A 521 4.58 -7.21 15.49
C THR A 521 5.38 -8.00 14.46
N ALA A 522 4.73 -8.61 13.46
CA ALA A 522 5.43 -9.36 12.42
C ALA A 522 6.16 -8.40 11.48
N ALA A 523 5.50 -7.32 11.05
CA ALA A 523 6.13 -6.30 10.21
C ALA A 523 7.22 -5.53 10.97
N GLN A 524 7.03 -5.21 12.26
CA GLN A 524 8.07 -4.58 13.08
C GLN A 524 9.32 -5.47 13.20
N ARG A 525 9.15 -6.80 13.40
CA ARG A 525 10.28 -7.74 13.39
C ARG A 525 11.01 -7.74 12.05
N GLN A 526 10.29 -7.74 10.92
CA GLN A 526 10.92 -7.68 9.59
C GLN A 526 11.76 -6.41 9.43
N ILE A 527 11.28 -5.27 9.95
CA ILE A 527 12.03 -4.01 9.95
C ILE A 527 13.29 -4.13 10.81
N ASP A 528 13.19 -4.70 12.01
CA ASP A 528 14.35 -4.93 12.89
C ASP A 528 15.35 -5.94 12.29
N GLY A 529 14.89 -6.79 11.39
CA GLY A 529 15.70 -7.69 10.58
C GLY A 529 16.57 -7.00 9.53
N VAL A 530 16.37 -5.71 9.24
CA VAL A 530 17.25 -4.92 8.39
C VAL A 530 18.48 -4.54 9.20
N ARG A 531 19.60 -5.25 8.98
CA ARG A 531 20.81 -5.13 9.80
C ARG A 531 21.72 -3.99 9.37
N SER A 532 21.95 -3.85 8.06
CA SER A 532 22.82 -2.80 7.52
C SER A 532 22.43 -2.41 6.10
N VAL A 533 22.78 -1.17 5.73
CA VAL A 533 22.69 -0.66 4.37
C VAL A 533 24.02 0.01 4.01
N GLN A 534 24.59 -0.38 2.87
CA GLN A 534 25.85 0.15 2.37
C GLN A 534 25.65 0.67 0.95
N ALA A 535 26.11 1.88 0.67
CA ALA A 535 25.98 2.52 -0.63
C ALA A 535 27.37 2.82 -1.23
N ASP A 536 27.80 1.98 -2.18
CA ASP A 536 29.10 2.11 -2.83
C ASP A 536 28.96 2.77 -4.21
N SER A 537 29.85 3.71 -4.53
CA SER A 537 29.91 4.29 -5.88
C SER A 537 30.53 3.28 -6.86
N ILE A 538 29.77 2.91 -7.89
CA ILE A 538 30.21 1.95 -8.92
C ILE A 538 30.09 2.52 -10.33
N VAL A 539 30.82 1.92 -11.27
CA VAL A 539 30.72 2.19 -12.71
C VAL A 539 30.28 0.90 -13.40
N GLN A 540 29.19 0.98 -14.16
CA GLN A 540 28.65 -0.16 -14.90
C GLN A 540 28.27 0.23 -16.31
N ARG A 541 28.21 -0.77 -17.19
CA ARG A 541 27.61 -0.61 -18.52
C ARG A 541 26.11 -0.35 -18.35
N LEU A 542 25.63 0.75 -18.93
CA LEU A 542 24.21 1.07 -18.91
C LEU A 542 23.45 0.12 -19.86
N PRO A 543 22.29 -0.41 -19.45
CA PRO A 543 21.46 -1.29 -20.27
C PRO A 543 20.61 -0.48 -21.28
N LEU A 544 21.25 0.44 -22.01
CA LEU A 544 20.62 1.28 -23.01
C LEU A 544 20.86 0.73 -24.42
N PRO A 545 19.88 0.84 -25.34
CA PRO A 545 20.12 0.57 -26.75
C PRO A 545 21.10 1.59 -27.32
N GLY A 546 22.07 1.13 -28.12
CA GLY A 546 23.07 2.00 -28.75
C GLY A 546 24.52 1.63 -28.40
N PRO A 547 25.48 2.56 -28.57
CA PRO A 547 26.89 2.29 -28.29
C PRO A 547 27.11 1.99 -26.80
N ILE A 548 28.11 1.15 -26.52
CA ILE A 548 28.47 0.77 -25.14
C ILE A 548 28.81 2.04 -24.35
N SER A 549 27.95 2.36 -23.40
CA SER A 549 28.07 3.54 -22.54
C SER A 549 28.21 3.10 -21.09
N HIS A 550 29.16 3.70 -20.38
CA HIS A 550 29.36 3.48 -18.94
C HIS A 550 28.76 4.64 -18.17
N GLY A 551 27.99 4.33 -17.12
CA GLY A 551 27.47 5.30 -16.18
C GLY A 551 28.14 5.16 -14.83
N ARG A 552 28.10 6.23 -14.03
CA ARG A 552 28.37 6.16 -12.59
C ARG A 552 27.03 6.01 -11.86
N GLY A 553 26.99 5.11 -10.88
CA GLY A 553 25.79 4.84 -10.09
C GLY A 553 26.13 4.40 -8.68
N LEU A 554 25.11 3.99 -7.94
CA LEU A 554 25.23 3.49 -6.58
C LEU A 554 24.86 2.01 -6.52
N GLN A 555 25.73 1.19 -5.94
CA GLN A 555 25.38 -0.14 -5.49
C GLN A 555 24.87 -0.06 -4.06
N ILE A 556 23.62 -0.42 -3.84
CA ILE A 556 23.00 -0.42 -2.51
C ILE A 556 22.92 -1.87 -2.04
N THR A 557 23.75 -2.21 -1.05
CA THR A 557 23.79 -3.54 -0.44
C THR A 557 23.01 -3.52 0.86
N ILE A 558 21.99 -4.35 0.97
CA ILE A 558 21.15 -4.49 2.17
C ILE A 558 21.43 -5.84 2.80
N THR A 559 21.82 -5.85 4.07
CA THR A 559 21.99 -7.08 4.84
C THR A 559 20.76 -7.33 5.68
N LEU A 560 20.13 -8.48 5.48
CA LEU A 560 18.89 -8.90 6.13
C LEU A 560 19.14 -10.15 6.98
N ASP A 561 18.55 -10.19 8.16
CA ASP A 561 18.52 -11.37 9.02
C ASP A 561 17.29 -12.23 8.71
N GLU A 562 17.48 -13.41 8.14
CA GLU A 562 16.38 -14.30 7.73
C GLU A 562 15.48 -14.74 8.90
N MET A 563 16.01 -14.81 10.13
CA MET A 563 15.21 -15.22 11.30
C MET A 563 14.13 -14.19 11.63
N ALA A 564 14.33 -12.93 11.25
CA ALA A 564 13.34 -11.88 11.44
C ALA A 564 12.18 -11.93 10.43
N PHE A 565 12.27 -12.79 9.40
CA PHE A 565 11.31 -12.93 8.32
C PHE A 565 10.55 -14.27 8.36
N GLU A 566 10.41 -14.89 9.55
CA GLU A 566 9.59 -16.09 9.74
C GLU A 566 8.18 -15.91 9.13
N GLY A 567 7.76 -16.87 8.30
CA GLY A 567 6.48 -16.82 7.57
C GLY A 567 6.47 -15.90 6.35
N SER A 568 7.55 -15.17 6.07
CA SER A 568 7.75 -14.30 4.91
C SER A 568 9.07 -14.65 4.20
N SER A 569 9.58 -13.76 3.33
CA SER A 569 10.93 -13.85 2.79
C SER A 569 11.58 -12.48 2.71
N ILE A 570 12.88 -12.45 3.03
CA ILE A 570 13.77 -11.32 2.78
C ILE A 570 13.75 -10.89 1.30
N PHE A 571 13.46 -11.82 0.39
CA PHE A 571 13.43 -11.56 -1.04
C PHE A 571 12.31 -10.59 -1.43
N MET A 572 11.14 -10.69 -0.80
CA MET A 572 10.00 -9.84 -1.14
C MET A 572 10.22 -8.38 -0.70
N LEU A 573 10.67 -8.17 0.54
CA LEU A 573 11.08 -6.83 0.98
C LEU A 573 12.23 -6.31 0.11
N GLY A 574 13.20 -7.15 -0.20
CA GLY A 574 14.31 -6.83 -1.09
C GLY A 574 13.88 -6.31 -2.47
N MET A 575 12.89 -6.96 -3.09
CA MET A 575 12.30 -6.50 -4.35
C MET A 575 11.61 -5.15 -4.23
N VAL A 576 10.84 -4.94 -3.16
CA VAL A 576 10.16 -3.66 -2.91
C VAL A 576 11.17 -2.55 -2.69
N LEU A 577 12.23 -2.81 -1.91
CA LEU A 577 13.31 -1.86 -1.67
C LEU A 577 14.13 -1.56 -2.93
N GLU A 578 14.35 -2.56 -3.78
CA GLU A 578 15.02 -2.35 -5.08
C GLU A 578 14.24 -1.38 -5.97
N GLN A 579 12.92 -1.51 -6.06
CA GLN A 579 12.06 -0.58 -6.79
C GLN A 579 11.99 0.80 -6.12
N PHE A 580 11.96 0.83 -4.79
CA PHE A 580 12.02 2.07 -4.01
C PHE A 580 13.30 2.86 -4.35
N PHE A 581 14.47 2.23 -4.27
CA PHE A 581 15.74 2.90 -4.55
C PHE A 581 15.90 3.30 -6.03
N ALA A 582 15.37 2.51 -6.96
CA ALA A 582 15.37 2.85 -8.39
C ALA A 582 14.57 4.13 -8.70
N LYS A 583 13.49 4.39 -7.96
CA LYS A 583 12.73 5.65 -8.06
C LYS A 583 13.44 6.80 -7.34
N TYR A 584 14.24 6.50 -6.31
CA TYR A 584 14.89 7.48 -5.44
C TYR A 584 16.10 8.20 -6.06
N VAL A 585 16.74 7.60 -7.06
CA VAL A 585 17.96 8.14 -7.68
C VAL A 585 17.66 9.11 -8.83
N SER A 586 18.53 10.13 -8.96
CA SER A 586 18.46 11.15 -9.99
C SER A 586 18.55 10.58 -11.41
N LEU A 587 17.98 11.32 -12.38
CA LEU A 587 17.79 10.89 -13.76
C LEU A 587 19.10 10.50 -14.49
N ASN A 588 20.24 11.06 -14.06
CA ASN A 588 21.56 10.85 -14.67
C ASN A 588 22.43 9.81 -13.95
N SER A 589 21.84 9.05 -13.02
CA SER A 589 22.52 8.01 -12.25
C SER A 589 21.71 6.71 -12.32
N PHE A 590 22.28 5.61 -11.85
CA PHE A 590 21.59 4.33 -11.73
C PHE A 590 21.77 3.74 -10.34
N THR A 591 20.84 2.87 -9.94
CA THR A 591 20.99 2.01 -8.77
C THR A 591 21.21 0.57 -9.18
N GLN A 592 22.02 -0.12 -8.39
CA GLN A 592 22.11 -1.57 -8.40
C GLN A 592 21.86 -2.05 -6.97
N THR A 593 20.73 -2.71 -6.75
CA THR A 593 20.41 -3.24 -5.42
C THR A 593 20.94 -4.67 -5.28
N VAL A 594 21.53 -4.95 -4.14
CA VAL A 594 22.00 -6.28 -3.73
C VAL A 594 21.37 -6.60 -2.39
N ILE A 595 20.66 -7.71 -2.29
CA ILE A 595 20.25 -8.24 -0.98
C ILE A 595 21.16 -9.38 -0.56
N ARG A 596 21.56 -9.32 0.71
CA ARG A 596 22.39 -10.31 1.36
C ARG A 596 21.68 -10.82 2.59
N SER A 597 21.74 -12.13 2.77
CA SER A 597 21.43 -12.79 4.02
C SER A 597 22.66 -12.82 4.90
N ALA A 598 22.48 -12.58 6.19
CA ALA A 598 23.55 -12.74 7.18
C ALA A 598 24.10 -14.19 7.21
N THR A 599 23.28 -15.19 6.86
CA THR A 599 23.65 -16.61 6.90
C THR A 599 24.03 -17.18 5.53
N ARG A 600 23.30 -16.83 4.46
CA ARG A 600 23.50 -17.39 3.10
C ARG A 600 24.39 -16.54 2.18
N GLY A 601 24.74 -15.32 2.58
CA GLY A 601 25.48 -14.39 1.72
C GLY A 601 24.58 -13.73 0.67
N VAL A 602 25.08 -13.51 -0.55
CA VAL A 602 24.30 -12.83 -1.61
C VAL A 602 23.14 -13.70 -2.08
N ILE A 603 21.93 -13.15 -2.00
CA ILE A 603 20.71 -13.81 -2.47
C ILE A 603 20.36 -13.37 -3.89
N MET A 604 20.38 -12.06 -4.13
CA MET A 604 20.03 -11.48 -5.41
C MET A 604 20.78 -10.18 -5.65
N THR A 605 21.25 -10.03 -6.89
CA THR A 605 21.78 -8.78 -7.44
C THR A 605 20.91 -8.42 -8.63
N TRP A 606 20.16 -7.32 -8.53
CA TRP A 606 19.36 -6.85 -9.65
C TRP A 606 20.26 -6.16 -10.70
N PRO A 607 19.85 -6.18 -11.98
CA PRO A 607 20.57 -5.41 -13.01
C PRO A 607 20.48 -3.91 -12.71
N PRO A 608 21.46 -3.10 -13.14
CA PRO A 608 21.42 -1.65 -13.02
C PRO A 608 20.10 -1.06 -13.53
N ARG A 609 19.43 -0.26 -12.69
CA ARG A 609 18.24 0.50 -13.07
C ARG A 609 18.56 1.98 -13.13
N ILE A 610 18.33 2.57 -14.29
CA ILE A 610 18.47 4.02 -14.49
C ILE A 610 17.43 4.72 -13.60
N GLY A 611 17.87 5.76 -12.90
CA GLY A 611 17.03 6.57 -12.04
C GLY A 611 15.85 7.12 -12.82
N ARG A 612 14.63 6.90 -12.30
CA ARG A 612 13.40 7.35 -12.98
C ARG A 612 12.95 8.75 -12.59
N CYS A 613 13.60 9.36 -11.58
CA CYS A 613 13.33 10.68 -10.99
C CYS A 613 12.02 11.31 -11.50
N GLU A 614 10.90 10.80 -11.01
CA GLU A 614 9.61 11.44 -11.19
C GLU A 614 9.64 12.65 -10.24
N ILE A 615 9.68 13.85 -10.83
CA ILE A 615 9.95 15.14 -10.20
C ILE A 615 9.20 15.28 -8.85
N LEU A 616 9.91 15.76 -7.82
CA LEU A 616 9.38 16.19 -6.51
C LEU A 616 8.47 17.41 -6.64
#